data_AF-A0A1Q9PTN3-F1
#
_entry.id   AF-A0A1Q9PTN3-F1
#
_cell.length_a   1.000
_cell.length_b   1.000
_cell.length_c   1.000
_cell.angle_alpha   90.00
_cell.angle_beta   90.00
_cell.angle_gamma   90.00
#
_symmetry.space_group_name_H-M   'P 1'
#
loop_
_entity.id
_entity.type
_entity.pdbx_description
1 polymer ?
#
loop_
_entity_poly.entity_id
_entity_poly.type
_entity_poly.pdbx_seq_one_letter_code
_entity_poly.pdbx_strand_id
1 'polypeptide(L)'
;MLYFEFLTDIEKHIPMMINSRDYTSVWIYAAIHMNCAYRGIDIMQFPIMNISALNVERLAFFHDNRLDEAQISIILNQITNLINSVNYYEEAKKNNSTYVFTVHPLFYESFATAYVIANLHRTQVINKTKNEEEPLLRYGDKIYDEIRNEEVDKEFRRTYKKVLDTDPMVLPKFTTRKMNSSFLTYMHHSLIETSGIHPALATAYLSRWRGHKDKNSIIYYILMNDFDGTYEDACIRLFSRGQFGWVYDSLIKSLKGDEKIDQKEKTVLIENLQNKYELIEIEELGLSIVMSVKQRENVMNFMLSKSKKELIELSLKIFSGDLPARVEAGSCLVGRENCPNRDIDCLHGGCEYYIPNIRILKYIEKEFHTTVKEYLTTKYEAKKIKHAQWLKKIMIIVFEAINGLGINFVESHIDSQKMIETCKKIGLNKWDHKIRHLEKENVKLIGV
;
A
#
# COMPACT_ATOMS: atom_id res chain seq x y z
N MET A 1 -8.42 24.10 -7.37
CA MET A 1 -9.77 24.49 -7.84
C MET A 1 -9.74 25.87 -8.51
N LEU A 2 -9.36 26.95 -7.81
CA LEU A 2 -9.37 28.32 -8.39
C LEU A 2 -8.51 28.50 -9.67
N TYR A 3 -7.28 27.97 -9.72
CA TYR A 3 -6.46 28.00 -10.94
C TYR A 3 -7.03 27.13 -12.08
N PHE A 4 -7.74 26.05 -11.73
CA PHE A 4 -8.31 25.14 -12.71
C PHE A 4 -9.50 25.79 -13.42
N GLU A 5 -10.42 26.37 -12.64
CA GLU A 5 -11.57 27.12 -13.16
C GLU A 5 -11.11 28.32 -13.99
N PHE A 6 -10.13 29.07 -13.49
CA PHE A 6 -9.55 30.17 -14.25
C PHE A 6 -8.99 29.71 -15.59
N LEU A 7 -8.09 28.71 -15.61
CA LEU A 7 -7.45 28.26 -16.85
C LEU A 7 -8.35 27.41 -17.77
N THR A 8 -9.58 27.09 -17.38
CA THR A 8 -10.54 26.40 -18.26
C THR A 8 -11.55 27.35 -18.90
N ASP A 9 -11.65 28.59 -18.41
CA ASP A 9 -12.48 29.66 -18.98
C ASP A 9 -11.87 30.22 -20.28
N ILE A 10 -12.04 29.47 -21.37
CA ILE A 10 -11.46 29.78 -22.67
C ILE A 10 -11.96 31.12 -23.24
N GLU A 11 -13.23 31.43 -23.03
CA GLU A 11 -13.89 32.63 -23.55
C GLU A 11 -13.29 33.91 -22.97
N LYS A 12 -12.94 33.89 -21.68
CA LYS A 12 -12.20 34.98 -21.04
C LYS A 12 -10.81 35.17 -21.64
N HIS A 13 -10.16 34.10 -22.08
CA HIS A 13 -8.75 34.10 -22.40
C HIS A 13 -8.43 34.35 -23.87
N ILE A 14 -9.26 33.89 -24.79
CA ILE A 14 -9.05 34.06 -26.24
C ILE A 14 -8.78 35.52 -26.63
N PRO A 15 -9.57 36.52 -26.19
CA PRO A 15 -9.32 37.92 -26.57
C PRO A 15 -7.94 38.42 -26.10
N MET A 16 -7.49 37.98 -24.92
CA MET A 16 -6.19 38.36 -24.37
C MET A 16 -5.05 37.66 -25.13
N MET A 17 -5.23 36.39 -25.48
CA MET A 17 -4.27 35.60 -26.25
C MET A 17 -4.09 36.13 -27.67
N ILE A 18 -5.17 36.48 -28.36
CA ILE A 18 -5.11 37.08 -29.71
C ILE A 18 -4.28 38.37 -29.69
N ASN A 19 -4.47 39.21 -28.67
CA ASN A 19 -3.84 40.52 -28.59
C ASN A 19 -2.40 40.48 -28.01
N SER A 20 -2.02 39.41 -27.32
CA SER A 20 -0.73 39.33 -26.62
C SER A 20 -0.10 37.94 -26.70
N ARG A 21 1.04 37.87 -27.38
CA ARG A 21 1.90 36.68 -27.40
C ARG A 21 2.44 36.34 -26.00
N ASP A 22 2.83 37.36 -25.23
CA ASP A 22 3.33 37.17 -23.87
C ASP A 22 2.25 36.55 -22.97
N TYR A 23 1.01 37.03 -23.08
CA TYR A 23 -0.14 36.45 -22.38
C TYR A 23 -0.31 34.98 -22.73
N THR A 24 -0.34 34.68 -24.04
CA THR A 24 -0.49 33.31 -24.54
C THR A 24 0.62 32.40 -24.01
N SER A 25 1.86 32.88 -24.02
CA SER A 25 3.02 32.12 -23.53
C SER A 25 2.91 31.81 -22.04
N VAL A 26 2.54 32.81 -21.23
CA VAL A 26 2.37 32.66 -19.77
C VAL A 26 1.22 31.69 -19.46
N TRP A 27 0.13 31.79 -20.21
CA TRP A 27 -1.03 30.93 -20.03
C TRP A 27 -0.68 29.47 -20.34
N ILE A 28 -0.02 29.20 -21.48
CA ILE A 28 0.42 27.83 -21.84
C ILE A 28 1.34 27.27 -20.77
N TYR A 29 2.27 28.09 -20.29
CA TYR A 29 3.20 27.70 -19.24
C TYR A 29 2.49 27.30 -17.94
N ALA A 30 1.47 28.07 -17.52
CA ALA A 30 0.65 27.75 -16.37
C ALA A 30 -0.20 26.48 -16.58
N ALA A 31 -0.80 26.32 -17.76
CA ALA A 31 -1.60 25.16 -18.12
C ALA A 31 -0.75 23.87 -18.14
N ILE A 32 0.48 23.91 -18.64
CA ILE A 32 1.39 22.75 -18.60
C ILE A 32 1.71 22.39 -17.16
N HIS A 33 2.01 23.34 -16.29
CA HIS A 33 2.26 23.05 -14.87
C HIS A 33 1.07 22.47 -14.11
N MET A 34 -0.16 22.71 -14.58
CA MET A 34 -1.38 22.11 -14.00
C MET A 34 -1.65 20.69 -14.50
N ASN A 35 -1.10 20.32 -15.65
CA ASN A 35 -1.39 19.05 -16.32
C ASN A 35 -0.18 18.09 -16.32
N CYS A 36 1.03 18.64 -16.19
CA CYS A 36 2.29 17.95 -16.34
C CYS A 36 3.31 18.48 -15.33
N ALA A 37 4.12 17.58 -14.76
CA ALA A 37 5.16 17.93 -13.80
C ALA A 37 6.48 18.37 -14.48
N TYR A 38 6.42 19.17 -15.54
CA TYR A 38 7.63 19.53 -16.32
C TYR A 38 8.45 20.61 -15.60
N ARG A 39 9.74 20.71 -15.89
CA ARG A 39 10.55 21.82 -15.36
C ARG A 39 10.31 23.04 -16.22
N GLY A 40 10.50 24.22 -15.64
CA GLY A 40 10.33 25.46 -16.38
C GLY A 40 11.17 25.52 -17.66
N ILE A 41 12.39 25.00 -17.62
CA ILE A 41 13.29 24.89 -18.78
C ILE A 41 12.70 24.01 -19.89
N ASP A 42 12.16 22.84 -19.55
CA ASP A 42 11.57 21.91 -20.52
C ASP A 42 10.30 22.50 -21.15
N ILE A 43 9.55 23.30 -20.40
CA ILE A 43 8.37 24.01 -20.91
C ILE A 43 8.78 25.12 -21.87
N MET A 44 9.90 25.82 -21.65
CA MET A 44 10.36 26.86 -22.59
C MET A 44 10.79 26.27 -23.94
N GLN A 45 11.27 25.04 -23.92
CA GLN A 45 11.65 24.29 -25.11
C GLN A 45 10.49 23.42 -25.61
N PHE A 46 9.22 23.78 -25.37
CA PHE A 46 8.10 22.94 -25.80
C PHE A 46 8.07 22.77 -27.34
N PRO A 47 7.65 21.60 -27.86
CA PRO A 47 7.60 21.34 -29.30
C PRO A 47 6.90 22.42 -30.10
N ILE A 48 7.30 22.55 -31.36
CA ILE A 48 6.61 23.35 -32.37
C ILE A 48 5.82 22.36 -33.22
N MET A 49 4.55 22.65 -33.45
CA MET A 49 3.69 21.80 -34.27
C MET A 49 3.55 22.36 -35.70
N ASN A 50 3.21 21.48 -36.63
CA ASN A 50 2.77 21.90 -37.95
C ASN A 50 1.27 22.18 -37.94
N ILE A 51 0.89 23.45 -37.95
CA ILE A 51 -0.53 23.88 -37.96
C ILE A 51 -1.17 23.89 -39.37
N SER A 52 -0.41 23.59 -40.42
CA SER A 52 -0.89 23.72 -41.82
C SER A 52 -2.11 22.82 -42.10
N ALA A 53 -2.21 21.67 -41.43
CA ALA A 53 -3.32 20.73 -41.60
C ALA A 53 -4.63 21.17 -40.91
N LEU A 54 -4.59 22.23 -40.09
CA LEU A 54 -5.76 22.68 -39.32
C LEU A 54 -6.65 23.66 -40.10
N ASN A 55 -6.20 24.18 -41.24
CA ASN A 55 -6.86 25.26 -42.00
C ASN A 55 -7.11 26.53 -41.17
N VAL A 56 -6.28 26.78 -40.15
CA VAL A 56 -6.32 28.01 -39.33
C VAL A 56 -5.07 28.84 -39.65
N GLU A 57 -5.24 29.88 -40.46
CA GLU A 57 -4.11 30.69 -40.96
C GLU A 57 -3.92 32.01 -40.22
N ARG A 58 -4.94 32.50 -39.51
CA ARG A 58 -4.95 33.86 -38.94
C ARG A 58 -5.55 33.86 -37.54
N LEU A 59 -5.00 34.71 -36.67
CA LEU A 59 -5.52 34.94 -35.32
C LEU A 59 -7.00 35.34 -35.31
N ALA A 60 -7.44 36.08 -36.34
CA ALA A 60 -8.82 36.53 -36.47
C ALA A 60 -9.85 35.39 -36.52
N PHE A 61 -9.44 34.17 -36.89
CA PHE A 61 -10.30 32.99 -36.86
C PHE A 61 -10.97 32.81 -35.49
N PHE A 62 -10.22 33.03 -34.40
CA PHE A 62 -10.67 32.79 -33.04
C PHE A 62 -11.62 33.87 -32.48
N HIS A 63 -11.90 34.95 -33.21
CA HIS A 63 -12.95 35.88 -32.82
C HIS A 63 -14.33 35.23 -32.88
N ASP A 64 -14.61 34.53 -33.99
CA ASP A 64 -15.96 34.02 -34.29
C ASP A 64 -16.02 32.47 -34.36
N ASN A 65 -14.87 31.79 -34.35
CA ASN A 65 -14.79 30.34 -34.50
C ASN A 65 -14.01 29.68 -33.37
N ARG A 66 -14.25 28.39 -33.18
CA ARG A 66 -13.52 27.52 -32.24
C ARG A 66 -12.97 26.31 -33.01
N LEU A 67 -12.01 25.62 -32.40
CA LEU A 67 -11.51 24.36 -32.95
C LEU A 67 -12.55 23.26 -32.71
N ASP A 68 -12.74 22.39 -33.69
CA ASP A 68 -13.55 21.19 -33.50
C ASP A 68 -12.79 20.07 -32.76
N GLU A 69 -13.51 19.06 -32.29
CA GLU A 69 -12.93 17.94 -31.53
C GLU A 69 -11.86 17.16 -32.33
N ALA A 70 -12.00 17.08 -33.65
CA ALA A 70 -11.04 16.37 -34.50
C ALA A 70 -9.73 17.17 -34.61
N GLN A 71 -9.80 18.48 -34.82
CA GLN A 71 -8.66 19.40 -34.81
C GLN A 71 -7.93 19.36 -33.47
N ILE A 72 -8.67 19.42 -32.35
CA ILE A 72 -8.12 19.32 -30.99
C ILE A 72 -7.37 17.99 -30.81
N SER A 73 -7.98 16.89 -31.23
CA SER A 73 -7.37 15.55 -31.13
C SER A 73 -6.09 15.44 -31.96
N ILE A 74 -6.07 16.01 -33.17
CA ILE A 74 -4.87 16.07 -34.03
C ILE A 74 -3.75 16.84 -33.32
N ILE A 75 -4.05 18.00 -32.74
CA ILE A 75 -3.09 18.84 -32.02
C ILE A 75 -2.47 18.06 -30.86
N LEU A 76 -3.29 17.50 -29.98
CA LEU A 76 -2.82 16.79 -28.78
C LEU A 76 -1.99 15.55 -29.14
N ASN A 77 -2.41 14.79 -30.16
CA ASN A 77 -1.66 13.62 -30.64
C ASN A 77 -0.31 14.03 -31.26
N GLN A 78 -0.27 15.10 -32.03
CA GLN A 78 0.97 15.59 -32.62
C GLN A 78 1.96 16.03 -31.53
N ILE A 79 1.50 16.78 -30.52
CA ILE A 79 2.33 17.18 -29.38
C ILE A 79 2.86 15.94 -28.64
N THR A 80 1.96 15.00 -28.34
CA THR A 80 2.31 13.75 -27.65
C THR A 80 3.39 12.97 -28.42
N ASN A 81 3.25 12.84 -29.74
CA ASN A 81 4.20 12.15 -30.59
C ASN A 81 5.56 12.87 -30.64
N LEU A 82 5.57 14.20 -30.69
CA LEU A 82 6.80 14.99 -30.68
C LEU A 82 7.54 14.82 -29.34
N ILE A 83 6.83 14.88 -28.22
CA ILE A 83 7.42 14.72 -26.88
C ILE A 83 7.91 13.28 -26.65
N ASN A 84 7.14 12.28 -27.09
CA ASN A 84 7.49 10.87 -26.94
C ASN A 84 8.61 10.42 -27.88
N SER A 85 8.95 11.21 -28.90
CA SER A 85 10.15 10.96 -29.68
C SER A 85 11.35 11.05 -28.72
N VAL A 86 12.11 9.94 -28.61
CA VAL A 86 13.11 9.66 -27.55
C VAL A 86 14.26 10.71 -27.49
N ASN A 87 14.23 11.72 -28.34
CA ASN A 87 15.29 12.70 -28.54
C ASN A 87 14.84 14.16 -28.38
N TYR A 88 13.65 14.44 -27.83
CA TYR A 88 13.19 15.83 -27.77
C TYR A 88 13.90 16.65 -26.66
N TYR A 89 13.82 16.23 -25.41
CA TYR A 89 14.44 16.95 -24.28
C TYR A 89 15.87 16.47 -23.98
N GLU A 90 16.80 17.39 -23.67
CA GLU A 90 18.20 17.05 -23.35
C GLU A 90 18.33 16.12 -22.14
N GLU A 91 17.50 16.29 -21.13
CA GLU A 91 17.54 15.42 -19.96
C GLU A 91 16.99 14.03 -20.24
N ALA A 92 16.00 13.92 -21.12
CA ALA A 92 15.53 12.63 -21.63
C ALA A 92 16.68 11.90 -22.35
N LYS A 93 17.48 12.62 -23.15
CA LYS A 93 18.69 12.08 -23.79
C LYS A 93 19.72 11.61 -22.77
N LYS A 94 20.02 12.42 -21.74
CA LYS A 94 21.01 12.07 -20.70
C LYS A 94 20.56 10.87 -19.84
N ASN A 95 19.26 10.74 -19.60
CA ASN A 95 18.72 9.74 -18.68
C ASN A 95 18.02 8.56 -19.36
N ASN A 96 17.92 8.52 -20.69
CA ASN A 96 17.15 7.56 -21.46
C ASN A 96 15.73 7.36 -20.90
N SER A 97 15.06 8.46 -20.59
CA SER A 97 13.75 8.48 -19.93
C SER A 97 12.69 9.08 -20.83
N THR A 98 11.48 8.53 -20.77
CA THR A 98 10.33 9.01 -21.56
C THR A 98 9.55 10.02 -20.74
N TYR A 99 9.40 11.24 -21.28
CA TYR A 99 8.47 12.21 -20.71
C TYR A 99 7.04 11.79 -21.05
N VAL A 100 6.15 11.84 -20.07
CA VAL A 100 4.73 11.59 -20.28
C VAL A 100 4.05 12.94 -20.47
N PHE A 101 3.42 13.16 -21.62
CA PHE A 101 2.57 14.33 -21.85
C PHE A 101 1.11 13.92 -21.72
N THR A 102 0.41 14.56 -20.79
CA THR A 102 -1.01 14.33 -20.55
C THR A 102 -1.68 15.65 -20.26
N VAL A 103 -2.82 15.88 -20.89
CA VAL A 103 -3.70 17.01 -20.60
C VAL A 103 -5.01 16.44 -20.08
N HIS A 104 -5.57 17.06 -19.06
CA HIS A 104 -6.89 16.69 -18.55
C HIS A 104 -7.96 17.02 -19.62
N PRO A 105 -9.00 16.19 -19.83
CA PRO A 105 -10.00 16.43 -20.88
C PRO A 105 -10.64 17.82 -20.86
N LEU A 106 -10.91 18.34 -19.66
CA LEU A 106 -11.44 19.70 -19.47
C LEU A 106 -10.49 20.83 -19.94
N PHE A 107 -9.22 20.53 -20.18
CA PHE A 107 -8.23 21.46 -20.73
C PHE A 107 -8.03 21.29 -22.24
N TYR A 108 -8.62 20.31 -22.90
CA TYR A 108 -8.32 20.00 -24.29
C TYR A 108 -8.55 21.20 -25.21
N GLU A 109 -9.73 21.81 -25.13
CA GLU A 109 -10.09 22.95 -25.97
C GLU A 109 -9.23 24.18 -25.66
N SER A 110 -9.11 24.53 -24.37
CA SER A 110 -8.37 25.72 -23.94
C SER A 110 -6.88 25.62 -24.24
N PHE A 111 -6.29 24.45 -23.99
CA PHE A 111 -4.89 24.17 -24.27
C PHE A 111 -4.60 24.16 -25.78
N ALA A 112 -5.38 23.41 -26.57
CA ALA A 112 -5.18 23.33 -28.01
C ALA A 112 -5.33 24.69 -28.68
N THR A 113 -6.34 25.47 -28.28
CA THR A 113 -6.58 26.83 -28.80
C THR A 113 -5.42 27.76 -28.48
N ALA A 114 -5.00 27.83 -27.22
CA ALA A 114 -3.85 28.66 -26.82
C ALA A 114 -2.59 28.28 -27.61
N TYR A 115 -2.37 26.98 -27.80
CA TYR A 115 -1.21 26.45 -28.49
C TYR A 115 -1.19 26.79 -29.99
N VAL A 116 -2.35 26.75 -30.66
CA VAL A 116 -2.47 27.21 -32.06
C VAL A 116 -2.25 28.72 -32.15
N ILE A 117 -2.83 29.51 -31.24
CA ILE A 117 -2.61 30.96 -31.18
C ILE A 117 -1.11 31.29 -30.99
N ALA A 118 -0.40 30.55 -30.14
CA ALA A 118 1.04 30.71 -29.97
C ALA A 118 1.83 30.44 -31.27
N ASN A 119 1.47 29.39 -32.01
CA ASN A 119 2.09 29.09 -33.31
C ASN A 119 1.80 30.18 -34.34
N LEU A 120 0.59 30.76 -34.36
CA LEU A 120 0.25 31.86 -35.26
C LEU A 120 1.03 33.13 -34.92
N HIS A 121 1.16 33.48 -33.64
CA HIS A 121 2.02 34.58 -33.19
C HIS A 121 3.47 34.38 -33.63
N ARG A 122 4.01 33.17 -33.46
CA ARG A 122 5.36 32.80 -33.92
C ARG A 122 5.49 33.04 -35.43
N THR A 123 4.57 32.54 -36.25
CA THR A 123 4.58 32.71 -37.71
C THR A 123 4.53 34.19 -38.12
N GLN A 124 3.73 35.02 -37.45
CA GLN A 124 3.69 36.46 -37.72
C GLN A 124 5.04 37.14 -37.45
N VAL A 125 5.72 36.75 -36.37
CA VAL A 125 7.06 37.26 -36.04
C VAL A 125 8.07 36.81 -37.08
N ILE A 126 8.09 35.53 -37.45
CA ILE A 126 8.98 35.00 -38.51
C ILE A 126 8.79 35.78 -39.82
N ASN A 127 7.55 36.01 -40.23
CA ASN A 127 7.27 36.78 -41.45
C ASN A 127 7.78 38.23 -41.38
N LYS A 128 7.83 38.81 -40.18
CA LYS A 128 8.31 40.19 -39.96
C LYS A 128 9.84 40.27 -39.82
N THR A 129 10.46 39.35 -39.09
CA THR A 129 11.89 39.40 -38.72
C THR A 129 12.77 38.52 -39.60
N LYS A 130 12.17 37.58 -40.36
CA LYS A 130 12.84 36.51 -41.10
C LYS A 130 13.72 35.58 -40.25
N ASN A 131 13.48 35.53 -38.94
CA ASN A 131 14.20 34.63 -38.04
C ASN A 131 13.46 33.29 -37.90
N GLU A 132 13.93 32.24 -38.55
CA GLU A 132 13.29 30.91 -38.49
C GLU A 132 13.44 30.20 -37.14
N GLU A 133 14.39 30.63 -36.30
CA GLU A 133 14.67 30.09 -34.97
C GLU A 133 13.77 30.67 -33.87
N GLU A 134 12.72 31.43 -34.23
CA GLU A 134 11.82 32.03 -33.25
C GLU A 134 11.19 30.95 -32.34
N PRO A 135 11.29 31.06 -31.00
CA PRO A 135 10.74 30.05 -30.10
C PRO A 135 9.22 30.11 -30.05
N LEU A 136 8.58 28.99 -29.66
CA LEU A 136 7.13 28.97 -29.48
C LEU A 136 6.71 29.89 -28.33
N LEU A 137 7.32 29.72 -27.16
CA LEU A 137 7.04 30.50 -25.96
C LEU A 137 8.12 31.58 -25.77
N ARG A 138 7.68 32.81 -25.48
CA ARG A 138 8.58 33.96 -25.24
C ARG A 138 8.01 34.83 -24.12
N TYR A 139 8.90 35.49 -23.38
CA TYR A 139 8.54 36.48 -22.38
C TYR A 139 9.37 37.75 -22.60
N GLY A 140 8.72 38.82 -23.08
CA GLY A 140 9.42 40.07 -23.37
C GLY A 140 10.47 39.89 -24.47
N ASP A 141 11.57 40.64 -24.43
CA ASP A 141 12.49 40.72 -25.57
C ASP A 141 13.55 39.61 -25.66
N LYS A 142 13.73 38.77 -24.64
CA LYS A 142 14.86 37.83 -24.55
C LYS A 142 14.54 36.41 -25.05
N ILE A 143 15.45 35.81 -25.83
CA ILE A 143 15.41 34.41 -26.30
C ILE A 143 16.16 33.51 -25.29
N TYR A 144 15.73 32.25 -25.15
CA TYR A 144 16.11 31.38 -24.04
C TYR A 144 17.59 30.96 -24.00
N ASP A 145 18.30 30.95 -25.13
CA ASP A 145 19.67 30.41 -25.23
C ASP A 145 20.75 31.24 -24.52
N GLU A 146 20.46 32.46 -24.07
CA GLU A 146 21.41 33.32 -23.34
C GLU A 146 21.30 33.20 -21.80
N ILE A 147 20.41 32.34 -21.28
CA ILE A 147 19.89 32.55 -19.92
C ILE A 147 20.50 31.59 -18.89
N ARG A 148 21.53 32.09 -18.20
CA ARG A 148 21.79 31.73 -16.80
C ARG A 148 21.39 32.92 -15.92
N ASN A 149 20.58 32.66 -14.90
CA ASN A 149 20.38 33.45 -13.67
C ASN A 149 19.49 34.73 -13.74
N GLU A 150 18.35 34.65 -13.04
CA GLU A 150 17.56 35.73 -12.39
C GLU A 150 16.78 36.78 -13.19
N GLU A 151 17.26 37.33 -14.31
CA GLU A 151 16.56 38.48 -14.94
C GLU A 151 15.29 38.10 -15.71
N VAL A 152 15.30 36.98 -16.45
CA VAL A 152 14.10 36.50 -17.14
C VAL A 152 13.09 35.91 -16.18
N ASP A 153 13.52 35.40 -15.03
CA ASP A 153 12.59 35.01 -13.96
C ASP A 153 11.92 36.27 -13.36
N LYS A 154 12.62 37.41 -13.26
CA LYS A 154 11.98 38.70 -12.89
C LYS A 154 11.00 39.18 -13.95
N GLU A 155 11.33 39.07 -15.23
CA GLU A 155 10.47 39.52 -16.34
C GLU A 155 9.27 38.60 -16.54
N PHE A 156 9.47 37.28 -16.51
CA PHE A 156 8.41 36.29 -16.41
C PHE A 156 7.53 36.55 -15.19
N ARG A 157 8.09 36.75 -13.99
CA ARG A 157 7.30 37.11 -12.79
C ARG A 157 6.55 38.42 -12.96
N ARG A 158 7.07 39.41 -13.68
CA ARG A 158 6.38 40.68 -13.97
C ARG A 158 5.22 40.48 -14.94
N THR A 159 5.44 39.77 -16.04
CA THR A 159 4.40 39.43 -17.02
C THR A 159 3.36 38.52 -16.40
N TYR A 160 3.79 37.50 -15.68
CA TYR A 160 2.96 36.63 -14.84
C TYR A 160 2.09 37.43 -13.89
N LYS A 161 2.67 38.36 -13.11
CA LYS A 161 1.93 39.20 -12.16
C LYS A 161 0.91 40.10 -12.87
N LYS A 162 1.19 40.56 -14.07
CA LYS A 162 0.25 41.35 -14.88
C LYS A 162 -0.89 40.50 -15.47
N VAL A 163 -0.63 39.24 -15.77
CA VAL A 163 -1.52 38.34 -16.53
C VAL A 163 -2.39 37.48 -15.60
N LEU A 164 -1.83 36.97 -14.52
CA LEU A 164 -2.43 35.96 -13.63
C LEU A 164 -2.64 36.42 -12.17
N ASP A 165 -1.93 37.45 -11.69
CA ASP A 165 -2.22 38.12 -10.39
C ASP A 165 -3.18 39.32 -10.59
N THR A 166 -4.17 39.20 -11.50
CA THR A 166 -5.14 40.29 -11.76
C THR A 166 -6.11 40.51 -10.60
N ASP A 167 -6.24 39.54 -9.68
CA ASP A 167 -6.83 39.74 -8.35
C ASP A 167 -6.07 38.89 -7.29
N PRO A 168 -5.15 39.49 -6.52
CA PRO A 168 -4.37 38.78 -5.51
C PRO A 168 -5.20 38.26 -4.32
N MET A 169 -6.48 38.67 -4.18
CA MET A 169 -7.39 38.05 -3.20
C MET A 169 -7.99 36.73 -3.69
N VAL A 170 -8.01 36.47 -5.01
CA VAL A 170 -8.69 35.30 -5.61
C VAL A 170 -7.70 34.23 -6.08
N LEU A 171 -6.54 34.59 -6.61
CA LEU A 171 -5.54 33.61 -7.10
C LEU A 171 -4.26 33.62 -6.24
N PRO A 172 -3.80 32.45 -5.75
CA PRO A 172 -2.58 32.39 -4.96
C PRO A 172 -1.34 32.67 -5.83
N LYS A 173 -0.31 33.30 -5.24
CA LYS A 173 0.95 33.61 -5.93
C LYS A 173 1.60 32.36 -6.52
N PHE A 174 1.78 32.36 -7.84
CA PHE A 174 2.37 31.26 -8.58
C PHE A 174 3.89 31.24 -8.51
N THR A 175 4.41 30.03 -8.38
CA THR A 175 5.79 29.71 -8.70
C THR A 175 5.81 28.33 -9.32
N THR A 176 6.69 28.10 -10.29
CA THR A 176 6.93 26.78 -10.90
C THR A 176 7.10 25.69 -9.85
N ARG A 177 7.83 25.98 -8.77
CA ARG A 177 8.04 25.04 -7.66
C ARG A 177 6.75 24.71 -6.92
N LYS A 178 5.92 25.71 -6.59
CA LYS A 178 4.64 25.49 -5.89
C LYS A 178 3.65 24.72 -6.75
N MET A 179 3.56 25.03 -8.04
CA MET A 179 2.64 24.34 -8.96
C MET A 179 3.05 22.89 -9.18
N ASN A 180 4.33 22.65 -9.47
CA ASN A 180 4.85 21.28 -9.59
C ASN A 180 4.66 20.47 -8.31
N SER A 181 4.90 21.09 -7.14
CA SER A 181 4.68 20.44 -5.85
C SER A 181 3.20 20.10 -5.65
N SER A 182 2.29 21.03 -5.95
CA SER A 182 0.84 20.82 -5.83
C SER A 182 0.33 19.71 -6.77
N PHE A 183 0.76 19.72 -8.03
CA PHE A 183 0.40 18.69 -9.01
C PHE A 183 0.91 17.30 -8.61
N LEU A 184 2.20 17.18 -8.26
CA LEU A 184 2.78 15.91 -7.85
C LEU A 184 2.13 15.37 -6.58
N THR A 185 1.81 16.24 -5.63
CA THR A 185 1.07 15.88 -4.42
C THR A 185 -0.30 15.31 -4.78
N TYR A 186 -1.10 16.06 -5.54
CA TYR A 186 -2.44 15.61 -5.94
C TYR A 186 -2.42 14.28 -6.70
N MET A 187 -1.50 14.12 -7.65
CA MET A 187 -1.37 12.87 -8.40
C MET A 187 -0.92 11.71 -7.53
N HIS A 188 -0.02 11.96 -6.56
CA HIS A 188 0.41 10.94 -5.60
C HIS A 188 -0.77 10.44 -4.77
N HIS A 189 -1.59 11.36 -4.24
CA HIS A 189 -2.81 11.02 -3.51
C HIS A 189 -3.80 10.25 -4.37
N SER A 190 -4.08 10.72 -5.59
CA SER A 190 -5.02 10.07 -6.49
C SER A 190 -4.63 8.62 -6.83
N LEU A 191 -3.34 8.36 -7.03
CA LEU A 191 -2.83 6.99 -7.28
C LEU A 191 -3.01 6.07 -6.06
N ILE A 192 -2.85 6.59 -4.85
CA ILE A 192 -3.03 5.82 -3.62
C ILE A 192 -4.51 5.56 -3.33
N GLU A 193 -5.34 6.61 -3.38
CA GLU A 193 -6.76 6.53 -3.00
C GLU A 193 -7.61 5.82 -4.05
N THR A 194 -7.47 6.23 -5.32
CA THR A 194 -8.37 5.80 -6.40
C THR A 194 -7.91 4.47 -7.00
N SER A 195 -6.59 4.28 -7.13
CA SER A 195 -6.02 3.09 -7.79
C SER A 195 -5.48 2.05 -6.81
N GLY A 196 -5.47 2.33 -5.51
CA GLY A 196 -4.95 1.41 -4.48
C GLY A 196 -3.45 1.11 -4.61
N ILE A 197 -2.70 1.93 -5.34
CA ILE A 197 -1.28 1.70 -5.59
C ILE A 197 -0.48 2.00 -4.31
N HIS A 198 0.44 1.10 -3.96
CA HIS A 198 1.30 1.28 -2.80
C HIS A 198 2.10 2.60 -2.89
N PRO A 199 2.23 3.40 -1.82
CA PRO A 199 2.86 4.73 -1.86
C PRO A 199 4.25 4.77 -2.50
N ALA A 200 5.08 3.75 -2.25
CA ALA A 200 6.41 3.65 -2.87
C ALA A 200 6.37 3.48 -4.40
N LEU A 201 5.35 2.78 -4.92
CA LEU A 201 5.15 2.62 -6.36
C LEU A 201 4.59 3.90 -6.97
N ALA A 202 3.67 4.59 -6.27
CA ALA A 202 3.17 5.90 -6.69
C ALA A 202 4.33 6.90 -6.85
N THR A 203 5.25 6.96 -5.89
CA THR A 203 6.47 7.79 -5.98
C THR A 203 7.36 7.39 -7.17
N ALA A 204 7.51 6.08 -7.43
CA ALA A 204 8.28 5.60 -8.57
C ALA A 204 7.65 5.98 -9.92
N TYR A 205 6.32 5.91 -10.06
CA TYR A 205 5.60 6.33 -11.28
C TYR A 205 5.79 7.82 -11.55
N LEU A 206 5.58 8.66 -10.55
CA LEU A 206 5.75 10.10 -10.68
C LEU A 206 7.21 10.50 -10.95
N SER A 207 8.18 9.76 -10.41
CA SER A 207 9.60 9.99 -10.70
C SER A 207 9.91 9.72 -12.17
N ARG A 208 9.30 8.65 -12.72
CA ARG A 208 9.42 8.30 -14.13
C ARG A 208 8.74 9.33 -15.03
N TRP A 209 7.57 9.86 -14.65
CA TRP A 209 6.89 10.94 -15.41
C TRP A 209 7.74 12.21 -15.53
N ARG A 210 8.61 12.47 -14.55
CA ARG A 210 9.58 13.58 -14.58
C ARG A 210 10.91 13.24 -15.25
N GLY A 211 11.06 12.03 -15.78
CA GLY A 211 12.30 11.58 -16.40
C GLY A 211 13.47 11.37 -15.42
N HIS A 212 13.21 11.28 -14.11
CA HIS A 212 14.23 11.04 -13.09
C HIS A 212 14.51 9.52 -12.94
N LYS A 213 15.79 9.13 -12.80
CA LYS A 213 16.20 7.74 -12.52
C LYS A 213 16.06 7.36 -11.04
N ASP A 214 16.32 8.31 -10.15
CA ASP A 214 16.18 8.11 -8.71
C ASP A 214 14.71 8.21 -8.31
N LYS A 215 14.18 7.10 -7.78
CA LYS A 215 12.79 6.95 -7.32
C LYS A 215 12.45 7.88 -6.14
N ASN A 216 13.46 8.41 -5.44
CA ASN A 216 13.26 9.26 -4.27
C ASN A 216 13.42 10.76 -4.57
N SER A 217 13.88 11.10 -5.77
CA SER A 217 14.20 12.49 -6.16
C SER A 217 13.00 13.45 -6.14
N ILE A 218 11.78 12.93 -6.17
CA ILE A 218 10.55 13.73 -6.13
C ILE A 218 9.95 13.86 -4.73
N ILE A 219 10.45 13.12 -3.74
CA ILE A 219 9.87 13.06 -2.39
C ILE A 219 9.80 14.47 -1.77
N TYR A 220 10.81 15.30 -2.01
CA TYR A 220 10.85 16.70 -1.54
C TYR A 220 9.80 17.63 -2.18
N TYR A 221 9.13 17.19 -3.25
CA TYR A 221 8.07 17.94 -3.94
C TYR A 221 6.67 17.44 -3.63
N ILE A 222 6.53 16.20 -3.13
CA ILE A 222 5.27 15.68 -2.64
C ILE A 222 5.11 16.27 -1.24
N LEU A 223 4.22 17.25 -1.11
CA LEU A 223 3.75 17.66 0.19
C LEU A 223 3.04 16.45 0.76
N MET A 224 3.57 15.88 1.84
CA MET A 224 2.79 14.95 2.65
C MET A 224 1.70 15.80 3.30
N ASN A 225 0.62 16.07 2.55
CA ASN A 225 -0.61 16.51 3.16
C ASN A 225 -1.11 15.28 3.89
N ASP A 226 -0.81 15.29 5.18
CA ASP A 226 -1.08 14.24 6.13
C ASP A 226 -2.51 13.71 5.92
N PHE A 227 -2.62 12.42 5.58
CA PHE A 227 -3.80 11.59 5.87
C PHE A 227 -4.08 11.45 7.38
N ASP A 228 -3.38 12.24 8.18
CA ASP A 228 -2.84 11.87 9.47
C ASP A 228 -3.09 13.06 10.44
N GLY A 229 -3.28 14.29 9.96
CA GLY A 229 -3.49 15.47 10.81
C GLY A 229 -2.44 16.55 10.53
N THR A 230 -1.84 17.15 11.55
CA THR A 230 -0.65 17.98 11.34
C THR A 230 0.62 17.11 11.31
N TYR A 231 1.75 17.68 10.88
CA TYR A 231 3.07 17.05 11.05
C TYR A 231 3.31 16.61 12.50
N GLU A 232 2.81 17.39 13.47
CA GLU A 232 2.86 17.00 14.88
C GLU A 232 2.08 15.72 15.14
N ASP A 233 0.89 15.56 14.57
CA ASP A 233 0.09 14.34 14.72
C ASP A 233 0.80 13.11 14.13
N ALA A 234 1.49 13.26 13.00
CA ALA A 234 2.26 12.18 12.37
C ALA A 234 3.45 11.79 13.25
N CYS A 235 4.17 12.77 13.80
CA CYS A 235 5.22 12.53 14.78
C CYS A 235 4.66 11.84 16.04
N ILE A 236 3.56 12.35 16.62
CA ILE A 236 2.91 11.79 17.81
C ILE A 236 2.56 10.33 17.54
N ARG A 237 1.89 10.00 16.43
CA ARG A 237 1.58 8.60 16.09
C ARG A 237 2.82 7.72 15.93
N LEU A 238 3.88 8.24 15.30
CA LEU A 238 5.11 7.48 15.07
C LEU A 238 5.81 7.16 16.40
N PHE A 239 5.82 8.11 17.33
CA PHE A 239 6.33 7.89 18.70
C PHE A 239 5.40 6.99 19.53
N SER A 240 4.08 7.20 19.46
CA SER A 240 3.05 6.36 20.09
C SER A 240 3.16 4.89 19.69
N ARG A 241 3.41 4.61 18.40
CA ARG A 241 3.60 3.23 17.93
C ARG A 241 4.93 2.63 18.38
N GLY A 242 5.93 3.44 18.71
CA GLY A 242 7.26 2.99 19.13
C GLY A 242 8.04 2.21 18.06
N GLN A 243 9.29 1.87 18.38
CA GLN A 243 10.24 1.24 17.45
C GLN A 243 9.77 -0.13 16.90
N PHE A 244 8.96 -0.85 17.67
CA PHE A 244 8.44 -2.19 17.31
C PHE A 244 6.94 -2.18 17.00
N GLY A 245 6.33 -1.01 16.76
CA GLY A 245 4.91 -0.90 16.41
C GLY A 245 4.50 -1.72 15.19
N TRP A 246 5.44 -2.00 14.29
CA TRP A 246 5.23 -2.82 13.09
C TRP A 246 4.89 -4.29 13.40
N VAL A 247 5.33 -4.83 14.54
CA VAL A 247 5.01 -6.21 14.97
C VAL A 247 3.53 -6.31 15.33
N TYR A 248 3.04 -5.34 16.11
CA TYR A 248 1.63 -5.23 16.46
C TYR A 248 0.76 -4.92 15.24
N ASP A 249 1.24 -4.07 14.33
CA ASP A 249 0.58 -3.83 13.04
C ASP A 249 0.40 -5.14 12.24
N SER A 250 1.46 -5.95 12.16
CA SER A 250 1.43 -7.21 11.42
C SER A 250 0.41 -8.20 12.02
N LEU A 251 0.27 -8.22 13.34
CA LEU A 251 -0.76 -8.99 14.03
C LEU A 251 -2.17 -8.48 13.70
N ILE A 252 -2.38 -7.16 13.76
CA ILE A 252 -3.69 -6.54 13.45
C ILE A 252 -4.09 -6.87 12.01
N LYS A 253 -3.18 -6.73 11.04
CA LYS A 253 -3.43 -7.09 9.64
C LYS A 253 -3.79 -8.56 9.49
N SER A 254 -3.08 -9.45 10.19
CA SER A 254 -3.37 -10.89 10.14
C SER A 254 -4.75 -11.25 10.70
N LEU A 255 -5.25 -10.49 11.68
CA LEU A 255 -6.57 -10.71 12.29
C LEU A 255 -7.72 -10.08 11.50
N LYS A 256 -7.49 -8.88 10.93
CA LYS A 256 -8.51 -8.08 10.22
C LYS A 256 -8.55 -8.33 8.71
N GLY A 257 -7.55 -9.00 8.13
CA GLY A 257 -7.46 -9.24 6.69
C GLY A 257 -7.32 -7.95 5.89
N ASP A 258 -8.07 -7.85 4.77
CA ASP A 258 -8.02 -6.72 3.84
C ASP A 258 -8.91 -5.53 4.25
N GLU A 259 -9.46 -5.52 5.47
CA GLU A 259 -10.23 -4.37 5.96
C GLU A 259 -9.36 -3.10 6.01
N LYS A 260 -9.83 -2.04 5.36
CA LYS A 260 -9.19 -0.71 5.45
C LYS A 260 -9.47 -0.11 6.82
N ILE A 261 -8.45 -0.12 7.68
CA ILE A 261 -8.46 0.54 8.99
C ILE A 261 -7.82 1.92 8.86
N ASP A 262 -8.47 2.94 9.39
CA ASP A 262 -7.91 4.29 9.48
C ASP A 262 -6.62 4.32 10.32
N GLN A 263 -5.69 5.22 9.99
CA GLN A 263 -4.38 5.28 10.66
C GLN A 263 -4.47 5.67 12.14
N LYS A 264 -5.45 6.51 12.54
CA LYS A 264 -5.64 6.86 13.95
C LYS A 264 -6.18 5.69 14.74
N GLU A 265 -7.23 5.05 14.24
CA GLU A 265 -7.80 3.84 14.86
C GLU A 265 -6.74 2.74 14.98
N LYS A 266 -5.92 2.58 13.95
CA LYS A 266 -4.81 1.64 13.92
C LYS A 266 -3.74 1.92 14.97
N THR A 267 -3.38 3.19 15.19
CA THR A 267 -2.45 3.56 16.28
C THR A 267 -3.03 3.21 17.63
N VAL A 268 -4.30 3.51 17.88
CA VAL A 268 -4.99 3.17 19.14
C VAL A 268 -4.99 1.66 19.37
N LEU A 269 -5.20 0.86 18.32
CA LEU A 269 -5.11 -0.61 18.41
C LEU A 269 -3.69 -1.08 18.77
N ILE A 270 -2.66 -0.48 18.16
CA ILE A 270 -1.26 -0.81 18.47
C ILE A 270 -0.93 -0.48 19.93
N GLU A 271 -1.28 0.71 20.40
CA GLU A 271 -1.05 1.13 21.79
C GLU A 271 -1.78 0.21 22.79
N ASN A 272 -3.03 -0.16 22.48
CA ASN A 272 -3.78 -1.11 23.29
C ASN A 272 -3.14 -2.50 23.37
N LEU A 273 -2.50 -2.96 22.28
CA LEU A 273 -1.78 -4.23 22.29
C LEU A 273 -0.46 -4.13 23.05
N GLN A 274 0.28 -3.02 22.89
CA GLN A 274 1.52 -2.75 23.64
C GLN A 274 1.30 -2.71 25.15
N ASN A 275 0.15 -2.17 25.58
CA ASN A 275 -0.22 -2.15 27.00
C ASN A 275 -0.63 -3.53 27.56
N LYS A 276 -0.93 -4.50 26.69
CA LYS A 276 -1.46 -5.82 27.10
C LYS A 276 -0.46 -6.96 26.94
N TYR A 277 0.43 -6.86 25.97
CA TYR A 277 1.34 -7.94 25.60
C TYR A 277 2.74 -7.38 25.39
N GLU A 278 3.73 -8.07 25.93
CA GLU A 278 5.12 -7.74 25.63
C GLU A 278 5.50 -8.23 24.23
N LEU A 279 6.49 -7.59 23.62
CA LEU A 279 6.96 -7.92 22.27
C LEU A 279 7.33 -9.41 22.14
N ILE A 280 8.05 -9.94 23.14
CA ILE A 280 8.47 -11.33 23.18
C ILE A 280 7.27 -12.29 23.13
N GLU A 281 6.15 -11.93 23.75
CA GLU A 281 4.94 -12.76 23.78
C GLU A 281 4.24 -12.82 22.41
N ILE A 282 4.27 -11.71 21.67
CA ILE A 282 3.74 -11.64 20.31
C ILE A 282 4.62 -12.40 19.34
N GLU A 283 5.95 -12.30 19.48
CA GLU A 283 6.89 -13.07 18.67
C GLU A 283 6.80 -14.58 18.95
N GLU A 284 6.70 -14.99 20.21
CA GLU A 284 6.45 -16.37 20.60
C GLU A 284 5.13 -16.91 20.02
N LEU A 285 4.08 -16.09 20.00
CA LEU A 285 2.82 -16.44 19.36
C LEU A 285 3.01 -16.64 17.85
N GLY A 286 3.71 -15.73 17.18
CA GLY A 286 4.04 -15.83 15.76
C GLY A 286 4.80 -17.12 15.44
N LEU A 287 5.85 -17.43 16.22
CA LEU A 287 6.61 -18.68 16.09
C LEU A 287 5.72 -19.91 16.30
N SER A 288 4.83 -19.90 17.30
CA SER A 288 3.88 -20.99 17.53
C SER A 288 2.93 -21.21 16.35
N ILE A 289 2.46 -20.14 15.71
CA ILE A 289 1.58 -20.23 14.53
C ILE A 289 2.35 -20.84 13.35
N VAL A 290 3.57 -20.34 13.07
CA VAL A 290 4.42 -20.86 11.99
C VAL A 290 4.73 -22.34 12.19
N MET A 291 5.07 -22.74 13.42
CA MET A 291 5.30 -24.15 13.76
C MET A 291 4.06 -25.01 13.52
N SER A 292 2.87 -24.53 13.91
CA SER A 292 1.60 -25.24 13.70
C SER A 292 1.28 -25.42 12.21
N VAL A 293 1.49 -24.39 11.39
CA VAL A 293 1.32 -24.48 9.93
C VAL A 293 2.26 -25.53 9.34
N LYS A 294 3.54 -25.50 9.73
CA LYS A 294 4.53 -26.47 9.26
C LYS A 294 4.18 -27.91 9.65
N GLN A 295 3.69 -28.12 10.87
CA GLN A 295 3.21 -29.44 11.32
C GLN A 295 2.05 -29.95 10.44
N ARG A 296 1.10 -29.07 10.09
CA ARG A 296 -0.01 -29.43 9.18
C ARG A 296 0.47 -29.72 7.77
N GLU A 297 1.40 -28.94 7.23
CA GLU A 297 2.02 -29.18 5.92
C GLU A 297 2.71 -30.54 5.86
N ASN A 298 3.45 -30.93 6.90
CA ASN A 298 4.09 -32.24 6.96
C ASN A 298 3.07 -33.39 6.86
N VAL A 299 1.97 -33.30 7.62
CA VAL A 299 0.89 -34.29 7.56
C VAL A 299 0.20 -34.28 6.19
N MET A 300 -0.07 -33.11 5.62
CA MET A 300 -0.67 -33.01 4.28
C MET A 300 0.22 -33.62 3.20
N ASN A 301 1.52 -33.31 3.22
CA ASN A 301 2.49 -33.88 2.29
C ASN A 301 2.58 -35.40 2.43
N PHE A 302 2.58 -35.92 3.66
CA PHE A 302 2.49 -37.35 3.93
C PHE A 302 1.24 -37.98 3.31
N MET A 303 0.06 -37.37 3.49
CA MET A 303 -1.20 -37.87 2.93
C MET A 303 -1.21 -37.81 1.40
N LEU A 304 -0.69 -36.73 0.80
CA LEU A 304 -0.63 -36.54 -0.66
C LEU A 304 0.36 -37.48 -1.33
N SER A 305 1.41 -37.91 -0.63
CA SER A 305 2.37 -38.90 -1.14
C SER A 305 1.79 -40.32 -1.29
N LYS A 306 0.57 -40.57 -0.79
CA LYS A 306 -0.08 -41.89 -0.81
C LYS A 306 -1.19 -41.95 -1.84
N SER A 307 -1.36 -43.13 -2.44
CA SER A 307 -2.50 -43.41 -3.29
C SER A 307 -3.79 -43.57 -2.48
N LYS A 308 -4.94 -43.44 -3.14
CA LYS A 308 -6.27 -43.63 -2.51
C LYS A 308 -6.39 -44.99 -1.82
N LYS A 309 -5.85 -46.06 -2.40
CA LYS A 309 -5.90 -47.41 -1.83
C LYS A 309 -5.09 -47.49 -0.52
N GLU A 310 -3.89 -46.92 -0.52
CA GLU A 310 -3.03 -46.88 0.67
C GLU A 310 -3.63 -46.03 1.80
N LEU A 311 -4.33 -44.94 1.48
CA LEU A 311 -5.04 -44.13 2.48
C LEU A 311 -6.21 -44.89 3.11
N ILE A 312 -6.96 -45.67 2.32
CA ILE A 312 -8.03 -46.54 2.84
C ILE A 312 -7.43 -47.60 3.77
N GLU A 313 -6.36 -48.28 3.37
CA GLU A 313 -5.66 -49.25 4.22
C GLU A 313 -5.12 -48.61 5.51
N LEU A 314 -4.56 -47.41 5.42
CA LEU A 314 -4.09 -46.66 6.58
C LEU A 314 -5.25 -46.35 7.55
N SER A 315 -6.39 -45.91 7.03
CA SER A 315 -7.58 -45.65 7.85
C SER A 315 -8.06 -46.90 8.58
N LEU A 316 -8.13 -48.04 7.88
CA LEU A 316 -8.52 -49.32 8.47
C LEU A 316 -7.56 -49.73 9.58
N LYS A 317 -6.25 -49.59 9.37
CA LYS A 317 -5.23 -49.87 10.39
C LYS A 317 -5.30 -48.97 11.61
N ILE A 318 -5.72 -47.71 11.43
CA ILE A 318 -5.95 -46.78 12.55
C ILE A 318 -7.17 -47.23 13.37
N PHE A 319 -8.26 -47.60 12.70
CA PHE A 319 -9.49 -48.08 13.35
C PHE A 319 -9.33 -49.43 14.04
N SER A 320 -8.59 -50.37 13.44
CA SER A 320 -8.30 -51.68 14.04
C SER A 320 -7.29 -51.61 15.19
N GLY A 321 -6.51 -50.52 15.27
CA GLY A 321 -5.46 -50.34 16.27
C GLY A 321 -4.11 -50.96 15.89
N ASP A 322 -3.95 -51.37 14.62
CA ASP A 322 -2.73 -52.02 14.10
C ASP A 322 -1.55 -51.04 13.89
N LEU A 323 -1.77 -49.74 14.14
CA LEU A 323 -0.73 -48.70 14.10
C LEU A 323 -0.57 -48.03 15.47
N PRO A 324 -0.05 -48.75 16.47
CA PRO A 324 0.09 -48.20 17.82
C PRO A 324 1.10 -47.05 17.82
N ALA A 325 0.74 -45.96 18.49
CA ALA A 325 1.71 -44.94 18.88
C ALA A 325 2.70 -45.49 19.90
N ARG A 326 3.73 -44.70 20.26
CA ARG A 326 4.63 -45.06 21.36
C ARG A 326 3.96 -44.97 22.72
N VAL A 327 2.99 -44.07 22.84
CA VAL A 327 2.06 -43.99 23.99
C VAL A 327 0.92 -44.98 23.78
N GLU A 328 0.54 -45.73 24.82
CA GLU A 328 -0.53 -46.74 24.77
C GLU A 328 -1.92 -46.18 24.37
N ALA A 329 -2.11 -44.87 24.53
CA ALA A 329 -3.39 -44.20 24.35
C ALA A 329 -3.54 -43.48 22.99
N GLY A 330 -3.01 -44.05 21.91
CA GLY A 330 -3.31 -43.55 20.57
C GLY A 330 -2.66 -44.33 19.42
N SER A 331 -2.94 -43.87 18.21
CA SER A 331 -2.43 -44.44 16.97
C SER A 331 -1.43 -43.48 16.30
N CYS A 332 -0.58 -43.98 15.42
CA CYS A 332 0.43 -43.17 14.71
C CYS A 332 0.30 -43.34 13.19
N LEU A 333 0.21 -42.23 12.45
CA LEU A 333 0.08 -42.24 10.99
C LEU A 333 1.26 -42.90 10.26
N VAL A 334 2.47 -42.77 10.82
CA VAL A 334 3.70 -43.33 10.22
C VAL A 334 4.09 -44.70 10.80
N GLY A 335 3.49 -45.11 11.91
CA GLY A 335 3.89 -46.29 12.67
C GLY A 335 5.20 -46.10 13.45
N ARG A 336 5.56 -47.08 14.29
CA ARG A 336 6.75 -47.00 15.17
C ARG A 336 8.07 -47.07 14.40
N GLU A 337 8.14 -47.89 13.36
CA GLU A 337 9.38 -48.15 12.60
C GLU A 337 9.86 -46.91 11.82
N ASN A 338 8.91 -46.17 11.26
CA ASN A 338 9.16 -44.96 10.45
C ASN A 338 9.00 -43.66 11.25
N CYS A 339 9.03 -43.73 12.58
CA CYS A 339 8.91 -42.53 13.42
C CYS A 339 10.14 -41.63 13.25
N PRO A 340 9.99 -40.37 12.80
CA PRO A 340 11.10 -39.43 12.68
C PRO A 340 11.64 -38.97 14.05
N ASN A 341 10.83 -39.07 15.11
CA ASN A 341 11.18 -38.61 16.46
C ASN A 341 11.35 -39.81 17.41
N ARG A 342 12.51 -40.48 17.33
CA ARG A 342 12.82 -41.70 18.09
C ARG A 342 13.19 -41.47 19.57
N ASP A 343 13.43 -40.23 19.97
CA ASP A 343 13.91 -39.93 21.33
C ASP A 343 12.87 -39.20 22.20
N ILE A 344 11.72 -38.84 21.62
CA ILE A 344 10.69 -38.05 22.29
C ILE A 344 9.38 -38.83 22.31
N ASP A 345 8.67 -38.72 23.42
CA ASP A 345 7.35 -39.34 23.56
C ASP A 345 6.28 -38.61 22.74
N CYS A 346 5.33 -39.34 22.14
CA CYS A 346 4.42 -38.80 21.12
C CYS A 346 3.56 -37.64 21.65
N LEU A 347 3.14 -37.73 22.92
CA LEU A 347 2.33 -36.72 23.59
C LEU A 347 3.14 -35.46 23.95
N HIS A 348 4.32 -35.66 24.56
CA HIS A 348 5.21 -34.58 25.02
C HIS A 348 5.94 -33.84 23.89
N GLY A 349 6.24 -34.54 22.79
CA GLY A 349 6.87 -33.95 21.62
C GLY A 349 5.93 -33.05 20.81
N GLY A 350 4.60 -33.20 20.97
CA GLY A 350 3.63 -32.68 20.00
C GLY A 350 3.91 -33.23 18.61
N CYS A 351 4.01 -34.56 18.52
CA CYS A 351 4.23 -35.24 17.24
C CYS A 351 3.04 -34.99 16.32
N GLU A 352 3.30 -34.43 15.12
CA GLU A 352 2.24 -34.15 14.14
C GLU A 352 1.52 -35.40 13.61
N TYR A 353 2.12 -36.59 13.77
CA TYR A 353 1.58 -37.86 13.26
C TYR A 353 0.77 -38.65 14.30
N TYR A 354 0.63 -38.13 15.52
CA TYR A 354 -0.06 -38.80 16.62
C TYR A 354 -1.56 -38.54 16.58
N ILE A 355 -2.36 -39.61 16.68
CA ILE A 355 -3.81 -39.57 16.73
C ILE A 355 -4.28 -40.10 18.09
N PRO A 356 -4.78 -39.24 18.99
CA PRO A 356 -5.25 -39.67 20.30
C PRO A 356 -6.52 -40.53 20.17
N ASN A 357 -6.64 -41.55 21.03
CA ASN A 357 -7.88 -42.32 21.20
C ASN A 357 -8.54 -41.97 22.55
N ILE A 358 -9.76 -42.45 22.79
CA ILE A 358 -10.53 -42.11 23.99
C ILE A 358 -9.82 -42.50 25.31
N ARG A 359 -8.90 -43.47 25.28
CA ARG A 359 -8.14 -43.91 26.46
C ARG A 359 -7.16 -42.84 26.93
N ILE A 360 -6.85 -41.84 26.09
CA ILE A 360 -5.97 -40.72 26.44
C ILE A 360 -6.48 -39.93 27.63
N LEU A 361 -7.80 -39.87 27.84
CA LEU A 361 -8.39 -39.17 28.98
C LEU A 361 -7.88 -39.74 30.31
N LYS A 362 -7.75 -41.07 30.43
CA LYS A 362 -7.19 -41.71 31.63
C LYS A 362 -5.71 -41.40 31.86
N TYR A 363 -4.97 -41.10 30.80
CA TYR A 363 -3.55 -40.78 30.87
C TYR A 363 -3.30 -39.29 31.14
N ILE A 364 -4.14 -38.43 30.56
CA ILE A 364 -4.03 -36.96 30.60
C ILE A 364 -4.03 -36.43 32.03
N GLU A 365 -4.89 -36.93 32.92
CA GLU A 365 -4.97 -36.41 34.28
C GLU A 365 -3.66 -36.66 35.07
N LYS A 366 -3.12 -37.88 34.98
CA LYS A 366 -1.83 -38.22 35.60
C LYS A 366 -0.70 -37.38 35.01
N GLU A 367 -0.67 -37.23 33.69
CA GLU A 367 0.37 -36.47 33.00
C GLU A 367 0.29 -34.97 33.33
N PHE A 368 -0.93 -34.44 33.43
CA PHE A 368 -1.18 -33.06 33.85
C PHE A 368 -0.62 -32.80 35.25
N HIS A 369 -0.97 -33.64 36.22
CA HIS A 369 -0.48 -33.48 37.59
C HIS A 369 1.05 -33.63 37.69
N THR A 370 1.63 -34.54 36.92
CA THR A 370 3.09 -34.72 36.85
C THR A 370 3.76 -33.47 36.29
N THR A 371 3.26 -32.96 35.16
CA THR A 371 3.78 -31.75 34.52
C THR A 371 3.62 -30.51 35.39
N VAL A 372 2.49 -30.35 36.10
CA VAL A 372 2.29 -29.25 37.06
C VAL A 372 3.32 -29.32 38.19
N LYS A 373 3.58 -30.51 38.73
CA LYS A 373 4.59 -30.70 39.78
C LYS A 373 5.99 -30.35 39.28
N GLU A 374 6.36 -30.79 38.08
CA GLU A 374 7.64 -30.44 37.46
C GLU A 374 7.77 -28.94 37.18
N TYR A 375 6.71 -28.30 36.70
CA TYR A 375 6.64 -26.86 36.47
C TYR A 375 6.90 -26.05 37.75
N LEU A 376 6.28 -26.46 38.86
CA LEU A 376 6.42 -25.77 40.15
C LEU A 376 7.76 -26.04 40.84
N THR A 377 8.36 -27.21 40.62
CA THR A 377 9.59 -27.62 41.33
C THR A 377 10.89 -27.26 40.59
N THR A 378 10.83 -27.08 39.28
CA THR A 378 12.04 -26.78 38.49
C THR A 378 12.57 -25.37 38.74
N LYS A 379 13.88 -25.26 38.92
CA LYS A 379 14.60 -23.99 39.11
C LYS A 379 15.02 -23.34 37.79
N TYR A 380 14.95 -24.09 36.68
CA TYR A 380 15.44 -23.65 35.38
C TYR A 380 14.31 -23.06 34.54
N GLU A 381 14.46 -21.81 34.12
CA GLU A 381 13.44 -21.09 33.37
C GLU A 381 13.09 -21.76 32.03
N ALA A 382 14.10 -22.24 31.29
CA ALA A 382 13.89 -22.99 30.06
C ALA A 382 13.03 -24.26 30.26
N LYS A 383 13.18 -24.94 31.40
CA LYS A 383 12.34 -26.10 31.74
C LYS A 383 10.93 -25.65 32.11
N LYS A 384 10.76 -24.52 32.82
CA LYS A 384 9.42 -23.97 33.09
C LYS A 384 8.66 -23.66 31.82
N ILE A 385 9.30 -23.00 30.85
CA ILE A 385 8.70 -22.69 29.53
C ILE A 385 8.26 -23.98 28.83
N LYS A 386 9.13 -25.00 28.83
CA LYS A 386 8.83 -26.32 28.26
C LYS A 386 7.60 -26.98 28.92
N HIS A 387 7.57 -27.08 30.25
CA HIS A 387 6.45 -27.67 30.98
C HIS A 387 5.17 -26.85 30.81
N ALA A 388 5.27 -25.52 30.76
CA ALA A 388 4.13 -24.67 30.45
C ALA A 388 3.55 -25.04 29.07
N GLN A 389 4.38 -25.12 28.02
CA GLN A 389 3.93 -25.52 26.68
C GLN A 389 3.29 -26.92 26.64
N TRP A 390 3.78 -27.86 27.44
CA TRP A 390 3.15 -29.18 27.59
C TRP A 390 1.76 -29.11 28.21
N LEU A 391 1.59 -28.33 29.29
CA LEU A 391 0.28 -28.09 29.89
C LEU A 391 -0.69 -27.47 28.88
N LYS A 392 -0.22 -26.53 28.04
CA LYS A 392 -1.04 -25.94 26.97
C LYS A 392 -1.57 -27.01 26.01
N LYS A 393 -0.71 -27.94 25.58
CA LYS A 393 -1.08 -29.03 24.67
C LYS A 393 -2.07 -30.00 25.32
N ILE A 394 -1.86 -30.37 26.58
CA ILE A 394 -2.78 -31.22 27.33
C ILE A 394 -4.17 -30.58 27.37
N MET A 395 -4.25 -29.29 27.69
CA MET A 395 -5.53 -28.56 27.72
C MET A 395 -6.21 -28.51 26.34
N ILE A 396 -5.45 -28.34 25.24
CA ILE A 396 -6.01 -28.38 23.88
C ILE A 396 -6.68 -29.74 23.61
N ILE A 397 -6.04 -30.85 23.96
CA ILE A 397 -6.62 -32.19 23.77
C ILE A 397 -7.90 -32.37 24.60
N VAL A 398 -7.92 -31.86 25.83
CA VAL A 398 -9.12 -31.87 26.68
C VAL A 398 -10.24 -31.06 26.03
N PHE A 399 -9.97 -29.85 25.52
CA PHE A 399 -10.98 -29.05 24.83
C PHE A 399 -11.50 -29.70 23.55
N GLU A 400 -10.62 -30.32 22.76
CA GLU A 400 -11.03 -31.08 21.57
C GLU A 400 -11.93 -32.27 21.94
N ALA A 401 -11.60 -32.98 23.02
CA ALA A 401 -12.43 -34.06 23.53
C ALA A 401 -13.79 -33.56 24.03
N ILE A 402 -13.85 -32.43 24.75
CA ILE A 402 -15.12 -31.83 25.19
C ILE A 402 -15.99 -31.46 23.99
N ASN A 403 -15.40 -30.84 22.96
CA ASN A 403 -16.12 -30.45 21.75
C ASN A 403 -16.62 -31.66 20.94
N GLY A 404 -15.83 -32.74 20.88
CA GLY A 404 -16.16 -33.93 20.07
C GLY A 404 -17.03 -34.97 20.77
N LEU A 405 -16.88 -35.15 22.08
CA LEU A 405 -17.52 -36.22 22.87
C LEU A 405 -18.53 -35.70 23.90
N GLY A 406 -18.55 -34.39 24.14
CA GLY A 406 -19.42 -33.75 25.12
C GLY A 406 -18.80 -33.68 26.53
N ILE A 407 -19.12 -32.60 27.24
CA ILE A 407 -18.55 -32.30 28.57
C ILE A 407 -18.83 -33.41 29.59
N ASN A 408 -20.05 -33.95 29.62
CA ASN A 408 -20.45 -34.99 30.58
C ASN A 408 -19.62 -36.27 30.43
N PHE A 409 -19.25 -36.62 29.20
CA PHE A 409 -18.44 -37.81 28.92
C PHE A 409 -16.98 -37.61 29.36
N VAL A 410 -16.43 -36.41 29.12
CA VAL A 410 -15.06 -36.10 29.52
C VAL A 410 -14.94 -36.03 31.05
N GLU A 411 -15.91 -35.38 31.71
CA GLU A 411 -15.97 -35.27 33.18
C GLU A 411 -16.15 -36.62 33.88
N SER A 412 -16.70 -37.64 33.20
CA SER A 412 -16.75 -39.00 33.77
C SER A 412 -15.38 -39.70 33.81
N HIS A 413 -14.36 -39.12 33.16
CA HIS A 413 -13.02 -39.70 33.06
C HIS A 413 -11.93 -38.84 33.71
N ILE A 414 -12.09 -37.51 33.71
CA ILE A 414 -11.13 -36.55 34.27
C ILE A 414 -11.87 -35.37 34.90
N ASP A 415 -11.32 -34.78 35.97
CA ASP A 415 -11.85 -33.54 36.57
C ASP A 415 -11.32 -32.32 35.80
N SER A 416 -11.98 -31.96 34.70
CA SER A 416 -11.48 -30.92 33.79
C SER A 416 -11.59 -29.52 34.39
N GLN A 417 -12.60 -29.30 35.25
CA GLN A 417 -12.76 -28.04 35.99
C GLN A 417 -11.58 -27.78 36.94
N LYS A 418 -11.18 -28.78 37.72
CA LYS A 418 -10.03 -28.66 38.64
C LYS A 418 -8.72 -28.47 37.90
N MET A 419 -8.56 -29.08 36.72
CA MET A 419 -7.39 -28.83 35.86
C MET A 419 -7.33 -27.36 35.43
N ILE A 420 -8.45 -26.80 34.96
CA ILE A 420 -8.56 -25.38 34.57
C ILE A 420 -8.23 -24.46 35.75
N GLU A 421 -8.80 -24.72 36.94
CA GLU A 421 -8.51 -23.96 38.15
C GLU A 421 -7.02 -24.03 38.54
N THR A 422 -6.41 -25.19 38.39
CA THR A 422 -4.99 -25.38 38.68
C THR A 422 -4.13 -24.53 37.74
N CYS A 423 -4.44 -24.52 36.44
CA CYS A 423 -3.77 -23.64 35.47
C CYS A 423 -3.94 -22.15 35.82
N LYS A 424 -5.11 -21.73 36.32
CA LYS A 424 -5.36 -20.35 36.78
C LYS A 424 -4.54 -20.00 38.04
N LYS A 425 -4.34 -20.95 38.95
CA LYS A 425 -3.55 -20.72 40.18
C LYS A 425 -2.06 -20.58 39.89
N ILE A 426 -1.53 -21.31 38.90
CA ILE A 426 -0.09 -21.29 38.56
C ILE A 426 0.29 -20.21 37.54
N GLY A 427 -0.59 -19.22 37.29
CA GLY A 427 -0.26 -18.08 36.45
C GLY A 427 -0.32 -18.34 34.94
N LEU A 428 -0.88 -19.48 34.51
CA LEU A 428 -1.04 -19.78 33.08
C LEU A 428 -2.29 -19.12 32.48
N ASN A 429 -2.91 -18.16 33.16
CA ASN A 429 -4.30 -17.66 33.04
C ASN A 429 -4.71 -17.06 31.68
N LYS A 430 -3.82 -16.97 30.68
CA LYS A 430 -4.09 -16.35 29.38
C LYS A 430 -5.01 -17.19 28.45
N TRP A 431 -5.66 -18.25 28.96
CA TRP A 431 -6.57 -19.18 28.23
C TRP A 431 -8.05 -18.77 28.23
N ASP A 432 -8.41 -17.70 28.94
CA ASP A 432 -9.78 -17.36 29.32
C ASP A 432 -10.73 -17.08 28.12
N HIS A 433 -10.21 -16.73 26.94
CA HIS A 433 -11.04 -16.35 25.79
C HIS A 433 -11.82 -17.52 25.15
N LYS A 434 -11.30 -18.76 25.18
CA LYS A 434 -12.03 -19.94 24.67
C LYS A 434 -13.04 -20.46 25.69
N ILE A 435 -12.74 -20.38 26.98
CA ILE A 435 -13.66 -20.79 28.07
C ILE A 435 -14.87 -19.86 28.11
N ARG A 436 -14.69 -18.54 27.99
CA ARG A 436 -15.83 -17.59 27.91
C ARG A 436 -16.69 -17.78 26.66
N HIS A 437 -16.14 -18.32 25.57
CA HIS A 437 -16.91 -18.64 24.38
C HIS A 437 -17.77 -19.89 24.60
N LEU A 438 -17.23 -20.91 25.28
CA LEU A 438 -17.97 -22.12 25.66
C LEU A 438 -19.04 -21.85 26.74
N GLU A 439 -18.78 -20.94 27.68
CA GLU A 439 -19.78 -20.47 28.65
C GLU A 439 -20.90 -19.63 27.99
N LYS A 440 -20.60 -18.88 26.93
CA LYS A 440 -21.60 -18.10 26.18
C LYS A 440 -22.41 -18.92 25.19
N GLU A 441 -21.85 -19.97 24.60
CA GLU A 441 -22.55 -20.82 23.62
C GLU A 441 -23.54 -21.80 24.25
N ASN A 442 -23.44 -22.07 25.56
CA ASN A 442 -24.46 -22.78 26.34
C ASN A 442 -25.79 -21.99 26.52
N VAL A 443 -25.91 -20.78 25.95
CA VAL A 443 -27.19 -20.04 25.88
C VAL A 443 -27.82 -20.09 24.48
N LYS A 444 -27.20 -20.71 23.47
CA LYS A 444 -27.71 -20.67 22.08
C LYS A 444 -27.64 -21.96 21.24
N LEU A 445 -27.61 -23.14 21.85
CA LEU A 445 -27.84 -24.40 21.13
C LEU A 445 -29.01 -25.19 21.74
N ILE A 446 -30.18 -24.57 21.75
CA ILE A 446 -31.46 -25.25 21.49
C ILE A 446 -31.98 -24.65 20.19
N GLY A 447 -31.95 -25.44 19.12
CA GLY A 447 -32.46 -25.09 17.79
C GLY A 447 -31.36 -24.93 16.75
N VAL A 448 -30.92 -26.02 16.13
CA VAL A 448 -31.48 -26.59 14.89
C VAL A 448 -31.25 -28.10 14.92
#